data_AF-A0A819HZM4-F1
#
_entry.id   AF-A0A819HZM4-F1
#
_cell.length_a   1.000
_cell.length_b   1.000
_cell.length_c   1.000
_cell.angle_alpha   90.00
_cell.angle_beta   90.00
_cell.angle_gamma   90.00
#
_symmetry.space_group_name_H-M   'P 1'
#
loop_
_entity.id
_entity.type
_entity.pdbx_description
1 polymer ?
#
loop_
_entity_poly.entity_id
_entity_poly.type
_entity_poly.pdbx_seq_one_letter_code
_entity_poly.pdbx_strand_id
1 'polypeptide(L)'
;MESKVCITTTDNNYDENKPLKWLSKIDDDTNEEFIEKFDKHQLSVETFDHRTLLRIIWTCLKNYGRKETVKAIFDHLKIYIRDLNETLIYFWIQIVHYELATTKSSTNDFRDFLLMNPQLLNEIALPLSYYKKDTLFSNQAKTTIILPDLKHLPNILPTPFASAINTIEKNVNAANEQQVNELDDDKFLRQFESYTLTSWSDRAHLRIWLGFT
;
A
#
# COMPACT_ATOMS: atom_id res chain seq x y z
N MET A 1 34.28 -24.42 14.08
CA MET A 1 34.67 -23.33 14.99
C MET A 1 34.65 -22.05 14.16
N GLU A 2 33.47 -21.56 13.83
CA GLU A 2 32.78 -20.50 14.60
C GLU A 2 33.69 -19.31 14.88
N SER A 3 33.69 -18.34 13.97
CA SER A 3 33.86 -16.93 14.32
C SER A 3 32.56 -16.22 13.97
N LYS A 4 31.71 -16.09 14.99
CA LYS A 4 30.54 -15.21 15.00
C LYS A 4 31.06 -13.78 14.92
N VAL A 5 30.86 -13.12 13.77
CA VAL A 5 30.93 -11.65 13.73
C VAL A 5 29.50 -11.15 13.93
N CYS A 6 29.19 -10.89 15.20
CA CYS A 6 28.04 -10.12 15.61
C CYS A 6 28.33 -8.66 15.24
N ILE A 7 27.59 -8.10 14.27
CA ILE A 7 27.66 -6.68 13.96
C ILE A 7 26.47 -6.01 14.66
N THR A 8 26.69 -5.62 15.91
CA THR A 8 25.94 -4.54 16.53
C THR A 8 26.60 -3.23 16.11
N THR A 9 25.98 -2.51 15.18
CA THR A 9 26.32 -1.09 14.97
C THR A 9 25.04 -0.28 14.84
N THR A 10 24.61 0.26 15.98
CA THR A 10 23.81 1.47 16.05
C THR A 10 24.68 2.65 15.64
N ASP A 11 24.74 2.97 14.35
CA ASP A 11 25.26 4.26 13.87
C ASP A 11 24.11 5.26 13.76
N ASN A 12 23.83 5.96 14.86
CA ASN A 12 22.96 7.14 14.88
C ASN A 12 23.72 8.34 14.32
N ASN A 13 24.02 8.34 13.02
CA ASN A 13 24.38 9.53 12.27
C ASN A 13 23.17 10.00 11.47
N TYR A 14 22.09 10.33 12.18
CA TYR A 14 20.89 10.88 11.57
C TYR A 14 21.15 12.36 11.28
N ASP A 15 21.40 12.70 10.03
CA ASP A 15 21.47 14.08 9.58
C ASP A 15 20.10 14.74 9.77
N GLU A 16 19.96 15.52 10.85
CA GLU A 16 18.71 16.21 11.23
C GLU A 16 18.22 17.17 10.13
N ASN A 17 19.11 17.60 9.23
CA ASN A 17 18.76 18.50 8.12
C ASN A 17 18.38 17.74 6.82
N LYS A 18 18.48 16.41 6.81
CA LYS A 18 18.16 15.56 5.63
C LYS A 18 16.75 15.82 5.08
N PRO A 19 15.68 15.91 5.90
CA PRO A 19 14.34 16.23 5.39
C PRO A 19 14.27 17.61 4.74
N LEU A 20 14.94 18.60 5.32
CA LEU A 20 14.96 19.97 4.79
C LEU A 20 15.69 20.02 3.44
N LYS A 21 16.82 19.32 3.32
CA LYS A 21 17.55 19.16 2.06
C LYS A 21 16.70 18.51 0.98
N TRP A 22 15.88 17.51 1.35
CA TRP A 22 14.96 16.86 0.42
C TRP A 22 13.85 17.79 -0.08
N LEU A 23 13.30 18.63 0.79
CA LEU A 23 12.26 19.61 0.44
C LEU A 23 12.79 20.80 -0.37
N SER A 24 14.06 21.18 -0.18
CA SER A 24 14.71 22.25 -0.94
C SER A 24 15.29 21.79 -2.28
N LYS A 25 15.38 20.48 -2.52
CA LYS A 25 15.93 19.93 -3.76
C LYS A 25 15.00 20.26 -4.93
N ILE A 26 15.55 20.98 -5.91
CA ILE A 26 14.93 21.22 -7.20
C ILE A 26 15.34 20.07 -8.11
N ASP A 27 14.37 19.48 -8.81
CA ASP A 27 14.63 18.45 -9.80
C ASP A 27 14.99 19.13 -11.13
N ASP A 28 16.11 18.74 -11.72
CA ASP A 28 16.61 19.34 -12.98
C ASP A 28 15.87 18.80 -14.22
N ASP A 29 15.12 17.71 -14.05
CA ASP A 29 14.38 17.00 -15.09
C ASP A 29 12.88 16.99 -14.83
N THR A 30 12.09 16.91 -15.92
CA THR A 30 10.64 16.78 -15.82
C THR A 30 10.24 15.39 -15.30
N ASN A 31 8.96 15.22 -14.92
CA ASN A 31 8.45 13.92 -14.47
C ASN A 31 8.50 12.86 -15.59
N GLU A 32 8.26 13.28 -16.82
CA GLU A 32 8.30 12.46 -18.03
C GLU A 32 9.74 12.03 -18.35
N GLU A 33 10.70 12.94 -18.27
CA GLU A 33 12.11 12.62 -18.45
C GLU A 33 12.62 11.69 -17.33
N PHE A 34 12.18 11.91 -16.10
CA PHE A 34 12.57 11.10 -14.96
C PHE A 34 12.07 9.65 -15.07
N ILE A 35 10.81 9.45 -15.48
CA ILE A 35 10.27 8.09 -15.67
C ILE A 35 10.94 7.37 -16.84
N GLU A 36 11.24 8.09 -17.93
CA GLU A 36 11.97 7.51 -19.05
C GLU A 36 13.37 7.04 -18.62
N LYS A 37 14.08 7.83 -17.79
CA LYS A 37 15.35 7.40 -17.20
C LYS A 37 15.19 6.17 -16.30
N PHE A 38 14.12 6.08 -15.52
CA PHE A 38 13.86 4.92 -14.67
C PHE A 38 13.61 3.66 -15.51
N ASP A 39 12.77 3.76 -16.55
CA ASP A 39 12.43 2.65 -17.44
C ASP A 39 13.62 2.18 -18.28
N LYS A 40 14.54 3.10 -18.63
CA LYS A 40 15.80 2.79 -19.34
C LYS A 40 16.97 2.41 -18.42
N HIS A 41 16.74 2.35 -17.12
CA HIS A 41 17.75 2.09 -16.09
C HIS A 41 18.91 3.10 -16.03
N GLN A 42 18.65 4.35 -16.38
CA GLN A 42 19.65 5.43 -16.49
C GLN A 42 19.76 6.32 -15.25
N LEU A 43 19.01 6.04 -14.18
CA LEU A 43 19.18 6.75 -12.92
C LEU A 43 20.56 6.46 -12.30
N SER A 44 21.17 7.46 -11.66
CA SER A 44 22.46 7.29 -11.00
C SER A 44 22.30 6.55 -9.67
N VAL A 45 22.91 5.36 -9.57
CA VAL A 45 22.94 4.53 -8.36
C VAL A 45 23.56 5.27 -7.16
N GLU A 46 24.56 6.13 -7.41
CA GLU A 46 25.26 6.87 -6.35
C GLU A 46 24.39 7.91 -5.65
N THR A 47 23.33 8.35 -6.32
CA THR A 47 22.40 9.38 -5.79
C THR A 47 21.08 8.79 -5.30
N PHE A 48 20.96 7.47 -5.28
CA PHE A 48 19.73 6.80 -4.89
C PHE A 48 19.48 6.95 -3.39
N ASP A 49 18.51 7.79 -3.04
CA ASP A 49 18.07 8.05 -1.67
C ASP A 49 16.55 7.82 -1.51
N HIS A 50 16.07 7.93 -0.27
CA HIS A 50 14.64 7.79 0.02
C HIS A 50 13.75 8.76 -0.76
N ARG A 51 14.19 10.01 -0.96
CA ARG A 51 13.46 10.97 -1.81
C ARG A 51 13.33 10.45 -3.25
N THR A 52 14.39 9.87 -3.79
CA THR A 52 14.40 9.26 -5.13
C THR A 52 13.42 8.10 -5.21
N LEU A 53 13.39 7.21 -4.20
CA LEU A 53 12.41 6.14 -4.11
C LEU A 53 10.97 6.68 -4.12
N LEU A 54 10.68 7.70 -3.30
CA LEU A 54 9.37 8.34 -3.27
C LEU A 54 8.99 8.96 -4.61
N ARG A 55 9.95 9.61 -5.30
CA ARG A 55 9.74 10.20 -6.64
C ARG A 55 9.40 9.11 -7.65
N ILE A 56 10.12 8.00 -7.67
CA ILE A 56 9.83 6.84 -8.54
C ILE A 56 8.41 6.35 -8.30
N ILE A 57 8.05 6.06 -7.04
CA ILE A 57 6.72 5.56 -6.69
C ILE A 57 5.64 6.54 -7.15
N TRP A 58 5.80 7.82 -6.83
CA TRP A 58 4.83 8.86 -7.16
C TRP A 58 4.64 9.00 -8.67
N THR A 59 5.74 9.07 -9.44
CA THR A 59 5.69 9.23 -10.90
C THR A 59 5.11 7.97 -11.57
N CYS A 60 5.50 6.77 -11.13
CA CYS A 60 4.91 5.53 -11.65
C CYS A 60 3.41 5.45 -11.37
N LEU A 61 2.96 5.80 -10.16
CA LEU A 61 1.52 5.78 -9.81
C LEU A 61 0.70 6.73 -10.67
N LYS A 62 1.26 7.90 -11.01
CA LYS A 62 0.62 8.89 -11.90
C LYS A 62 0.50 8.39 -13.34
N ASN A 63 1.44 7.57 -13.81
CA ASN A 63 1.54 7.21 -15.23
C ASN A 63 0.96 5.82 -15.55
N TYR A 64 1.15 4.83 -14.68
CA TYR A 64 0.86 3.43 -15.00
C TYR A 64 -0.27 2.83 -14.17
N GLY A 65 -0.73 3.49 -13.10
CA GLY A 65 -1.69 2.92 -12.15
C GLY A 65 -1.05 1.93 -11.17
N ARG A 66 -1.81 1.49 -10.16
CA ARG A 66 -1.24 0.78 -8.99
C ARG A 66 -0.60 -0.56 -9.32
N LYS A 67 -1.24 -1.42 -10.12
CA LYS A 67 -0.76 -2.79 -10.37
C LYS A 67 0.54 -2.77 -11.18
N GLU A 68 0.55 -1.96 -12.21
CA GLU A 68 1.65 -1.75 -13.13
C GLU A 68 2.82 -1.09 -12.40
N THR A 69 2.54 -0.13 -11.51
CA THR A 69 3.57 0.49 -10.65
C THR A 69 4.24 -0.53 -9.75
N VAL A 70 3.46 -1.38 -9.06
CA VAL A 70 4.03 -2.44 -8.20
C VAL A 70 4.95 -3.33 -9.01
N LYS A 71 4.51 -3.77 -10.20
CA LYS A 71 5.32 -4.61 -11.09
C LYS A 71 6.61 -3.89 -11.52
N ALA A 72 6.50 -2.68 -12.06
CA ALA A 72 7.65 -1.91 -12.56
C ALA A 72 8.69 -1.66 -11.46
N ILE A 73 8.25 -1.31 -10.25
CA ILE A 73 9.15 -1.09 -9.12
C ILE A 73 9.88 -2.38 -8.75
N PHE A 74 9.19 -3.50 -8.58
CA PHE A 74 9.87 -4.74 -8.18
C PHE A 74 10.78 -5.32 -9.27
N ASP A 75 10.48 -5.05 -10.54
CA ASP A 75 11.32 -5.46 -11.67
C ASP A 75 12.59 -4.60 -11.76
N HIS A 76 12.47 -3.27 -11.61
CA HIS A 76 13.57 -2.34 -11.91
C HIS A 76 14.40 -1.94 -10.67
N LEU A 77 13.79 -1.89 -9.47
CA LEU A 77 14.43 -1.33 -8.28
C LEU A 77 15.61 -2.18 -7.78
N LYS A 78 15.64 -3.48 -8.11
CA LYS A 78 16.74 -4.40 -7.80
C LYS A 78 18.07 -4.01 -8.45
N ILE A 79 18.04 -3.18 -9.50
CA ILE A 79 19.24 -2.64 -10.17
C ILE A 79 19.92 -1.58 -9.29
N TYR A 80 19.13 -0.84 -8.52
CA TYR A 80 19.59 0.29 -7.70
C TYR A 80 19.87 -0.10 -6.24
N ILE A 81 19.08 -1.03 -5.69
CA ILE A 81 19.13 -1.42 -4.28
C ILE A 81 19.56 -2.89 -4.18
N ARG A 82 20.75 -3.13 -3.63
CA ARG A 82 21.29 -4.49 -3.45
C ARG A 82 20.52 -5.32 -2.42
N ASP A 83 20.16 -4.71 -1.29
CA ASP A 83 19.47 -5.38 -0.18
C ASP A 83 18.04 -4.85 -0.06
N LEU A 84 17.22 -5.28 -1.01
CA LEU A 84 15.87 -4.80 -1.18
C LEU A 84 14.94 -5.39 -0.12
N ASN A 85 14.28 -4.53 0.65
CA ASN A 85 13.24 -4.98 1.59
C ASN A 85 11.86 -4.89 0.94
N GLU A 86 11.35 -6.03 0.45
CA GLU A 86 10.09 -6.07 -0.30
C GLU A 86 8.90 -5.53 0.50
N THR A 87 8.82 -5.86 1.79
CA THR A 87 7.77 -5.36 2.68
C THR A 87 7.83 -3.84 2.81
N LEU A 88 9.04 -3.27 3.00
CA LEU A 88 9.23 -1.83 3.13
C LEU A 88 8.88 -1.09 1.82
N ILE A 89 9.24 -1.64 0.66
CA ILE A 89 8.88 -1.03 -0.63
C ILE A 89 7.37 -1.08 -0.85
N TYR A 90 6.74 -2.22 -0.56
CA TYR A 90 5.29 -2.33 -0.66
C TYR A 90 4.59 -1.33 0.26
N PHE A 91 5.10 -1.16 1.49
CA PHE A 91 4.63 -0.14 2.42
C PHE A 91 4.67 1.25 1.78
N TRP A 92 5.81 1.66 1.22
CA TRP A 92 5.94 2.98 0.59
C TRP A 92 5.02 3.16 -0.62
N ILE A 93 4.87 2.14 -1.46
CA ILE A 93 3.91 2.16 -2.57
C ILE A 93 2.50 2.41 -2.03
N GLN A 94 2.11 1.71 -0.98
CA GLN A 94 0.77 1.84 -0.40
C GLN A 94 0.53 3.22 0.22
N ILE A 95 1.48 3.74 0.99
CA ILE A 95 1.35 5.05 1.63
C ILE A 95 1.35 6.16 0.58
N VAL A 96 2.25 6.16 -0.40
CA VAL A 96 2.27 7.19 -1.45
C VAL A 96 0.98 7.13 -2.27
N HIS A 97 0.46 5.93 -2.59
CA HIS A 97 -0.82 5.79 -3.28
C HIS A 97 -1.98 6.36 -2.45
N TYR A 98 -2.00 6.12 -1.14
CA TYR A 98 -2.98 6.71 -0.23
C TYR A 98 -2.90 8.24 -0.19
N GLU A 99 -1.71 8.80 -0.01
CA GLU A 99 -1.52 10.25 0.00
C GLU A 99 -1.88 10.88 -1.35
N LEU A 100 -1.58 10.21 -2.47
CA LEU A 100 -1.94 10.68 -3.80
C LEU A 100 -3.45 10.78 -4.01
N ALA A 101 -4.22 9.86 -3.42
CA ALA A 101 -5.67 9.84 -3.53
C ALA A 101 -6.38 10.80 -2.56
N THR A 102 -5.75 11.11 -1.42
CA THR A 102 -6.34 11.94 -0.36
C THR A 102 -5.87 13.40 -0.41
N THR A 103 -4.65 13.63 -0.88
CA THR A 103 -4.10 14.97 -1.08
C THR A 103 -4.70 15.60 -2.32
N LYS A 104 -5.45 16.70 -2.12
CA LYS A 104 -5.91 17.55 -3.23
C LYS A 104 -4.77 18.47 -3.67
N SER A 105 -3.84 17.95 -4.46
CA SER A 105 -2.85 18.80 -5.12
C SER A 105 -3.41 19.33 -6.44
N SER A 106 -3.38 20.65 -6.62
CA SER A 106 -3.67 21.30 -7.89
C SER A 106 -2.47 21.26 -8.86
N THR A 107 -1.27 20.95 -8.35
CA THR A 107 -0.03 20.93 -9.12
C THR A 107 0.40 19.48 -9.39
N ASN A 108 0.91 19.23 -10.60
CA ASN A 108 1.51 17.96 -10.98
C ASN A 108 3.02 17.95 -10.66
N ASP A 109 3.37 18.45 -9.48
CA ASP A 109 4.76 18.61 -9.04
C ASP A 109 5.05 17.73 -7.83
N PHE A 110 6.19 17.03 -7.87
CA PHE A 110 6.58 16.09 -6.81
C PHE A 110 7.01 16.81 -5.53
N ARG A 111 7.66 17.98 -5.66
CA ARG A 111 8.09 18.76 -4.49
C ARG A 111 6.86 19.30 -3.74
N ASP A 112 5.87 19.82 -4.44
CA ASP A 112 4.61 20.23 -3.83
C ASP A 112 3.90 19.06 -3.13
N PHE A 113 3.90 17.87 -3.75
CA PHE A 113 3.37 16.67 -3.12
C PHE A 113 4.08 16.32 -1.80
N LEU A 114 5.41 16.42 -1.74
CA LEU A 114 6.17 16.22 -0.51
C LEU A 114 5.92 17.31 0.54
N LEU A 115 5.74 18.57 0.13
CA LEU A 115 5.40 19.67 1.03
C LEU A 115 4.04 19.49 1.69
N MET A 116 3.07 18.92 0.96
CA MET A 116 1.75 18.58 1.50
C MET A 116 1.79 17.32 2.39
N ASN A 117 2.79 16.45 2.21
CA ASN A 117 2.91 15.17 2.90
C ASN A 117 4.28 14.99 3.57
N PRO A 118 4.67 15.88 4.50
CA PRO A 118 6.00 15.87 5.12
C PRO A 118 6.28 14.59 5.92
N GLN A 119 5.24 13.88 6.38
CA GLN A 119 5.36 12.59 7.05
C GLN A 119 6.08 11.53 6.20
N LEU A 120 6.03 11.64 4.87
CA LEU A 120 6.71 10.71 3.96
C LEU A 120 8.23 10.79 4.08
N LEU A 121 8.79 11.90 4.57
CA LEU A 121 10.22 12.07 4.76
C LEU A 121 10.75 11.23 5.94
N ASN A 122 9.86 10.70 6.79
CA ASN A 122 10.22 9.86 7.93
C ASN A 122 10.47 8.41 7.50
N GLU A 123 11.62 8.17 6.86
CA GLU A 123 12.05 6.88 6.29
C GLU A 123 11.93 5.68 7.26
N ILE A 124 12.19 5.88 8.55
CA ILE A 124 12.20 4.79 9.54
C ILE A 124 11.01 4.89 10.49
N ALA A 125 10.72 6.08 11.02
CA ALA A 125 9.70 6.24 12.05
C ALA A 125 8.28 5.95 11.54
N LEU A 126 7.98 6.28 10.27
CA LEU A 126 6.65 6.05 9.72
C LEU A 126 6.37 4.54 9.54
N PRO A 127 7.21 3.72 8.86
CA PRO A 127 7.03 2.27 8.83
C PRO A 127 6.93 1.61 10.21
N LEU A 128 7.74 2.05 11.18
CA LEU A 128 7.74 1.51 12.54
C LEU A 128 6.48 1.84 13.35
N SER A 129 5.63 2.76 12.87
CA SER A 129 4.28 2.96 13.44
C SER A 129 3.28 1.89 13.00
N TYR A 130 3.59 1.11 11.95
CA TYR A 130 2.75 0.03 11.41
C TYR A 130 3.33 -1.36 11.71
N TYR A 131 4.65 -1.48 11.77
CA TYR A 131 5.36 -2.74 11.96
C TYR A 131 6.20 -2.74 13.24
N LYS A 132 6.26 -3.88 13.93
CA LYS A 132 7.35 -4.13 14.88
C LYS A 132 8.70 -4.11 14.16
N LYS A 133 9.72 -3.63 14.86
CA LYS A 133 11.11 -3.58 14.37
C LYS A 133 11.58 -4.95 13.89
N ASP A 134 11.32 -5.99 14.69
CA ASP A 134 11.74 -7.36 14.38
C ASP A 134 11.04 -7.92 13.13
N THR A 135 9.76 -7.56 12.93
CA THR A 135 9.01 -7.95 11.73
C THR A 135 9.60 -7.27 10.49
N LEU A 136 9.73 -5.93 10.53
CA LEU A 136 10.11 -5.12 9.37
C LEU A 136 11.54 -5.39 8.88
N PHE A 137 12.47 -5.63 9.80
CA PHE A 137 13.87 -5.88 9.47
C PHE A 137 14.25 -7.37 9.46
N SER A 138 13.26 -8.27 9.52
CA SER A 138 13.48 -9.70 9.35
C SER A 138 13.95 -10.05 7.92
N ASN A 139 14.67 -11.16 7.77
CA ASN A 139 15.03 -11.69 6.44
C ASN A 139 13.79 -12.06 5.62
N GLN A 140 12.71 -12.49 6.29
CA GLN A 140 11.45 -12.82 5.62
C GLN A 140 10.81 -11.58 5.00
N ALA A 141 10.84 -10.43 5.68
CA ALA A 141 10.30 -9.17 5.16
C ALA A 141 11.02 -8.69 3.89
N LYS A 142 12.28 -9.13 3.70
CA LYS A 142 13.06 -8.83 2.51
C LYS A 142 12.68 -9.65 1.29
N THR A 143 12.23 -10.89 1.49
CA THR A 143 11.92 -11.83 0.39
C THR A 143 10.44 -12.00 0.13
N THR A 144 9.59 -11.49 1.01
CA THR A 144 8.14 -11.65 0.92
C THR A 144 7.47 -10.47 1.62
N ILE A 145 6.37 -9.98 1.04
CA ILE A 145 5.55 -8.93 1.63
C ILE A 145 4.84 -9.46 2.87
N ILE A 146 5.14 -8.87 4.03
CA ILE A 146 4.50 -9.16 5.31
C ILE A 146 3.49 -8.06 5.63
N LEU A 147 2.33 -8.45 6.18
CA LEU A 147 1.33 -7.49 6.65
C LEU A 147 1.77 -6.83 7.96
N PRO A 148 1.41 -5.55 8.19
CA PRO A 148 1.78 -4.89 9.43
C PRO A 148 1.05 -5.46 10.64
N ASP A 149 1.77 -5.52 11.75
CA ASP A 149 1.34 -6.17 12.98
C ASP A 149 0.91 -5.21 14.09
N LEU A 150 1.15 -3.90 13.93
CA LEU A 150 0.73 -2.86 14.88
C LEU A 150 -0.51 -2.10 14.40
N LYS A 151 -0.56 -1.74 13.11
CA LYS A 151 -1.65 -0.94 12.52
C LYS A 151 -1.92 -1.38 11.09
N HIS A 152 -3.19 -1.46 10.70
CA HIS A 152 -3.53 -1.77 9.31
C HIS A 152 -3.11 -0.65 8.35
N LEU A 153 -2.70 -1.04 7.14
CA LEU A 153 -2.38 -0.08 6.09
C LEU A 153 -3.64 0.69 5.67
N PRO A 154 -3.52 1.98 5.38
CA PRO A 154 -4.64 2.76 4.88
C PRO A 154 -5.08 2.20 3.53
N ASN A 155 -6.38 2.02 3.33
CA ASN A 155 -6.95 1.51 2.09
C ASN A 155 -7.90 2.55 1.49
N ILE A 156 -7.80 2.77 0.18
CA ILE A 156 -8.73 3.61 -0.57
C ILE A 156 -9.81 2.68 -1.07
N LEU A 157 -10.94 2.62 -0.36
CA LEU A 157 -12.10 1.91 -0.88
C LEU A 157 -12.69 2.73 -2.03
N PRO A 158 -12.87 2.15 -3.23
CA PRO A 158 -13.61 2.81 -4.28
C PRO A 158 -14.99 3.21 -3.74
N THR A 159 -15.41 4.44 -4.05
CA THR A 159 -16.65 5.08 -3.56
C THR A 159 -17.94 4.26 -3.72
N PRO A 160 -18.10 3.34 -4.72
CA PRO A 160 -19.27 2.45 -4.73
C PRO A 160 -19.32 1.52 -3.52
N PHE A 161 -18.17 1.07 -3.01
CA PHE A 161 -18.10 0.17 -1.86
C PHE A 161 -18.26 0.93 -0.53
N ALA A 162 -17.71 2.15 -0.42
CA ALA A 162 -17.90 3.00 0.75
C ALA A 162 -19.37 3.45 0.93
N SER A 163 -20.06 3.75 -0.17
CA SER A 163 -21.50 4.04 -0.14
C SER A 163 -22.35 2.80 0.19
N ALA A 164 -21.95 1.61 -0.29
CA ALA A 164 -22.58 0.36 0.08
C ALA A 164 -22.38 0.03 1.58
N ILE A 165 -21.16 0.21 2.13
CA ILE A 165 -20.88 0.02 3.56
C ILE A 165 -21.69 1.01 4.40
N ASN A 166 -21.72 2.30 4.05
CA ASN A 166 -22.52 3.29 4.77
C ASN A 166 -24.03 2.99 4.69
N THR A 167 -24.49 2.40 3.59
CA THR A 167 -25.88 1.96 3.42
C THR A 167 -26.17 0.72 4.27
N ILE A 168 -25.22 -0.24 4.34
CA ILE A 168 -25.32 -1.42 5.21
C ILE A 168 -25.32 -0.98 6.68
N GLU A 169 -24.42 -0.09 7.11
CA GLU A 169 -24.36 0.38 8.51
C GLU A 169 -25.60 1.19 8.91
N LYS A 170 -26.15 2.01 8.00
CA LYS A 170 -27.45 2.66 8.24
C LYS A 170 -28.60 1.67 8.30
N ASN A 171 -28.59 0.64 7.45
CA ASN A 171 -29.63 -0.38 7.42
C ASN A 171 -29.52 -1.35 8.61
N VAL A 172 -28.33 -1.67 9.12
CA VAL A 172 -28.15 -2.50 10.32
C VAL A 172 -28.63 -1.76 11.57
N ASN A 173 -28.41 -0.44 11.65
CA ASN A 173 -28.91 0.38 12.74
C ASN A 173 -30.43 0.64 12.66
N ALA A 174 -31.02 0.62 11.45
CA ALA A 174 -32.47 0.75 11.24
C ALA A 174 -33.22 -0.60 11.28
N ALA A 175 -32.58 -1.71 10.94
CA ALA A 175 -33.17 -3.05 10.88
C ALA A 175 -33.17 -3.79 12.22
N ASN A 176 -32.62 -3.19 13.28
CA ASN A 176 -32.73 -3.75 14.63
C ASN A 176 -34.13 -3.59 15.26
N GLU A 177 -35.12 -3.06 14.54
CA GLU A 177 -36.52 -3.10 14.99
C GLU A 177 -37.52 -3.75 14.04
N GLN A 178 -37.23 -4.05 12.76
CA GLN A 178 -38.23 -4.70 11.90
C GLN A 178 -37.65 -5.66 10.83
N GLN A 179 -38.10 -6.92 10.94
CA GLN A 179 -38.30 -7.94 9.91
C GLN A 179 -37.15 -8.91 9.55
N VAL A 180 -37.15 -10.03 10.27
CA VAL A 180 -36.68 -11.34 9.82
C VAL A 180 -37.45 -11.73 8.55
N ASN A 181 -36.81 -11.68 7.39
CA ASN A 181 -37.32 -12.31 6.16
C ASN A 181 -36.71 -13.70 6.04
N GLU A 182 -37.44 -14.69 6.56
CA GLU A 182 -37.23 -16.12 6.31
C GLU A 182 -37.41 -16.41 4.81
N LEU A 183 -36.30 -16.54 4.07
CA LEU A 183 -36.29 -17.28 2.82
C LEU A 183 -36.25 -18.76 3.18
N ASP A 184 -37.44 -19.38 3.09
CA ASP A 184 -37.72 -20.82 3.18
C ASP A 184 -36.71 -21.64 2.36
N ASP A 185 -36.11 -22.64 3.01
CA ASP A 185 -34.91 -23.34 2.51
C ASP A 185 -35.19 -24.13 1.22
N ASP A 186 -36.42 -24.61 1.02
CA ASP A 186 -36.85 -25.28 -0.22
C ASP A 186 -36.79 -24.36 -1.44
N LYS A 187 -37.08 -23.07 -1.25
CA LYS A 187 -37.03 -22.08 -2.33
C LYS A 187 -35.59 -21.75 -2.69
N PHE A 188 -34.69 -21.74 -1.71
CA PHE A 188 -33.25 -21.57 -1.94
C PHE A 188 -32.68 -22.75 -2.74
N LEU A 189 -32.99 -23.99 -2.34
CA LEU A 189 -32.51 -25.21 -3.01
C LEU A 189 -32.89 -25.22 -4.51
N ARG A 190 -34.16 -24.92 -4.83
CA ARG A 190 -34.61 -24.88 -6.23
C ARG A 190 -33.88 -23.82 -7.06
N GLN A 191 -33.64 -22.64 -6.49
CA GLN A 191 -32.93 -21.58 -7.19
C GLN A 191 -31.44 -21.91 -7.36
N PHE A 192 -30.84 -22.59 -6.38
CA PHE A 192 -29.44 -22.99 -6.40
C PHE A 192 -29.18 -24.07 -7.44
N GLU A 193 -30.02 -25.11 -7.48
CA GLU A 193 -29.92 -26.18 -8.48
C GLU A 193 -30.23 -25.70 -9.90
N SER A 194 -31.13 -24.72 -10.05
CA SER A 194 -31.49 -24.15 -11.36
C SER A 194 -30.55 -23.03 -11.85
N TYR A 195 -29.50 -22.69 -11.10
CA TYR A 195 -28.60 -21.56 -11.38
C TYR A 195 -29.32 -20.21 -11.55
N THR A 196 -30.48 -20.04 -10.91
CA THR A 196 -31.29 -18.80 -11.00
C THR A 196 -31.12 -17.87 -9.79
N LEU A 197 -30.15 -18.14 -8.91
CA LEU A 197 -29.87 -17.27 -7.77
C LEU A 197 -29.34 -15.91 -8.25
N THR A 198 -30.15 -14.87 -8.08
CA THR A 198 -29.84 -13.51 -8.52
C THR A 198 -28.92 -12.74 -7.57
N SER A 199 -28.69 -13.24 -6.35
CA SER A 199 -27.74 -12.62 -5.42
C SER A 199 -27.10 -13.63 -4.47
N TRP A 200 -25.77 -13.55 -4.33
CA TRP A 200 -25.00 -14.28 -3.35
C TRP A 200 -24.98 -13.47 -2.06
N SER A 201 -25.85 -13.82 -1.11
CA SER A 201 -25.84 -13.22 0.24
C SER A 201 -24.84 -13.92 1.15
N ASP A 202 -24.38 -13.25 2.21
CA ASP A 202 -23.46 -13.83 3.21
C ASP A 202 -24.00 -15.14 3.81
N ARG A 203 -25.33 -15.30 3.89
CA ARG A 203 -25.97 -16.54 4.32
C ARG A 203 -25.93 -17.65 3.26
N ALA A 204 -25.90 -17.34 1.96
CA ALA A 204 -25.69 -18.32 0.90
C ALA A 204 -24.27 -18.92 0.97
N HIS A 205 -23.27 -18.08 1.30
CA HIS A 205 -21.91 -18.54 1.57
C HIS A 205 -21.85 -19.44 2.80
N LEU A 206 -22.51 -19.06 3.90
CA LEU A 206 -22.56 -19.88 5.11
C LEU A 206 -23.31 -21.21 4.90
N ARG A 207 -24.37 -21.25 4.08
CA ARG A 207 -25.15 -22.48 3.78
C ARG A 207 -24.37 -23.52 2.99
N ILE A 208 -23.53 -23.09 2.04
CA ILE A 208 -22.64 -23.98 1.29
C ILE A 208 -21.50 -24.49 2.16
N TRP A 209 -20.95 -23.61 3.01
CA TRP A 209 -19.79 -23.93 3.83
C TRP A 209 -20.11 -24.84 5.02
N LEU A 210 -21.32 -24.73 5.59
CA LEU A 210 -21.75 -25.54 6.73
C LEU A 210 -22.47 -26.85 6.34
N GLY A 211 -22.68 -27.12 5.05
CA GLY A 211 -23.33 -28.35 4.59
C GLY A 211 -24.74 -28.51 5.16
N PHE A 212 -25.67 -27.67 4.69
CA PHE A 212 -27.15 -27.72 4.87
C PHE A 212 -27.67 -28.43 6.14
N THR A 213 -28.16 -27.64 7.11
CA THR A 213 -29.17 -28.08 8.10
C THR A 213 -30.57 -27.77 7.60
#